data_AF-A0A2P5BXV4-F1
#
_entry.id   AF-A0A2P5BXV4-F1
#
_cell.length_a   1.000
_cell.length_b   1.000
_cell.length_c   1.000
_cell.angle_alpha   90.00
_cell.angle_beta   90.00
_cell.angle_gamma   90.00
#
_symmetry.space_group_name_H-M   'P 1'
#
loop_
_entity.id
_entity.type
_entity.pdbx_description
1 polymer ?
#
loop_
_entity_poly.entity_id
_entity_poly.type
_entity_poly.pdbx_seq_one_letter_code
_entity_poly.pdbx_strand_id
1 'polypeptide(L)'
;MCWLVTTPRLIIKDPELIKEILSNKLGHFSKPPLSPLVRILNRAGLTTLDGEDWARHRRIINPAFHLERLKEMIPAFTVSCGKMIEEWKSMVTLQGTCEVDMWVELQKLTSDIVSRAAFGSSYEEGKKMFELQKELIKTLEAMQSLYIPGLRFVPTKNNHRRKKLDQEITSMLKNIIENKMNVTRTE
;
A
#
# COMPACT_ATOMS: atom_id res chain seq x y z
N MET A 1 6.36 13.56 26.58
CA MET A 1 5.39 12.48 26.81
C MET A 1 4.02 12.97 26.37
N CYS A 2 3.23 12.16 25.67
CA CYS A 2 1.84 12.48 25.34
C CYS A 2 0.95 11.27 25.66
N TRP A 3 -0.36 11.49 25.75
CA TRP A 3 -1.34 10.42 25.96
C TRP A 3 -2.14 10.20 24.68
N LEU A 4 -2.31 8.94 24.28
CA LEU A 4 -3.27 8.56 23.26
C LEU A 4 -4.35 7.70 23.90
N VAL A 5 -5.55 8.26 24.07
CA VAL A 5 -6.60 7.67 24.90
C VAL A 5 -6.03 7.39 26.30
N THR A 6 -6.01 6.12 26.72
CA THR A 6 -5.50 5.63 28.00
C THR A 6 -4.05 5.13 27.92
N THR A 7 -3.39 5.22 26.76
CA THR A 7 -2.03 4.70 26.57
C THR A 7 -1.02 5.85 26.58
N PRO A 8 -0.09 5.90 27.55
CA PRO A 8 0.99 6.88 27.54
C PRO A 8 1.96 6.56 26.40
N ARG A 9 2.48 7.61 25.76
CA ARG A 9 3.46 7.53 24.68
C ARG A 9 4.68 8.39 25.01
N LEU A 10 5.85 7.76 24.95
CA LEU A 10 7.12 8.45 25.02
C LEU A 10 7.57 8.82 23.60
N ILE A 11 7.83 10.11 23.37
CA ILE A 11 8.36 10.61 22.10
C ILE A 11 9.86 10.79 22.30
N ILE A 12 10.64 10.05 21.52
CA ILE A 12 12.10 10.03 21.59
C ILE A 12 12.61 10.86 20.40
N LYS A 13 13.45 11.85 20.70
CA LYS A 13 14.08 12.74 19.71
C LYS A 13 15.59 12.57 19.63
N ASP A 14 16.17 11.88 20.60
CA ASP A 14 17.60 11.62 20.67
C ASP A 14 18.01 10.58 19.61
N PRO A 15 18.96 10.88 18.71
CA PRO A 15 19.37 9.96 17.65
C PRO A 15 19.99 8.65 18.14
N GLU A 16 20.74 8.66 19.25
CA GLU A 16 21.36 7.45 19.78
C GLU A 16 20.29 6.51 20.36
N LEU A 17 19.31 7.06 21.07
CA LEU A 17 18.16 6.27 21.54
C LEU A 17 17.30 5.75 20.38
N ILE A 18 17.10 6.55 19.33
CA ILE A 18 16.39 6.10 18.11
C ILE A 18 17.15 4.93 17.48
N LYS A 19 18.47 5.04 17.35
CA LYS A 19 19.32 3.99 16.80
C LYS A 19 19.27 2.72 17.64
N GLU A 20 19.33 2.84 18.97
CA GLU A 20 19.20 1.73 19.89
C GLU A 20 17.87 1.00 19.67
N ILE A 21 16.75 1.74 19.63
CA ILE A 21 15.42 1.17 19.44
C ILE A 21 15.28 0.45 18.08
N LEU A 22 15.75 1.08 17.00
CA LEU A 22 15.59 0.55 15.64
C LEU A 22 16.56 -0.59 15.32
N SER A 23 17.69 -0.70 16.04
CA SER A 23 18.73 -1.72 15.80
C SER A 23 18.64 -2.90 16.74
N ASN A 24 17.87 -2.79 17.83
CA ASN A 24 17.76 -3.82 18.85
C ASN A 24 16.99 -5.04 18.31
N LYS A 25 17.67 -6.19 18.25
CA LYS A 25 17.13 -7.48 17.81
C LYS A 25 16.69 -8.40 18.96
N LEU A 26 16.80 -7.94 20.21
CA LEU A 26 16.44 -8.70 21.42
C LEU A 26 14.92 -8.74 21.66
N GLY A 27 14.13 -8.10 20.80
CA GLY A 27 12.66 -8.10 20.91
C GLY A 27 12.11 -7.20 22.02
N HIS A 28 12.94 -6.34 22.62
CA HIS A 28 12.52 -5.43 23.69
C HIS A 28 11.57 -4.32 23.19
N PHE A 29 11.65 -3.98 21.91
CA PHE A 29 10.81 -2.98 21.27
C PHE A 29 9.92 -3.65 20.23
N SER A 30 8.62 -3.48 20.39
CA SER A 30 7.60 -3.94 19.44
C SER A 30 6.87 -2.75 18.83
N LYS A 31 6.29 -2.98 17.65
CA LYS A 31 5.44 -1.97 17.01
C LYS A 31 4.28 -1.57 17.93
N PRO A 32 3.94 -0.27 18.02
CA PRO A 32 2.77 0.16 18.77
C PRO A 32 1.48 -0.53 18.28
N PRO A 33 0.51 -0.79 19.16
CA PRO A 33 -0.75 -1.38 18.75
C PRO A 33 -1.45 -0.48 17.72
N LEU A 34 -1.83 -1.08 16.59
CA LEU A 34 -2.53 -0.42 15.51
C LEU A 34 -4.04 -0.56 15.67
N SER A 35 -4.79 0.42 15.17
CA SER A 35 -6.25 0.31 15.08
C SER A 35 -6.63 -0.98 14.32
N PRO A 36 -7.66 -1.73 14.78
CA PRO A 36 -8.16 -2.90 14.06
C PRO A 36 -8.57 -2.60 12.61
N LEU A 37 -8.83 -1.34 12.29
CA LEU A 37 -9.16 -0.90 10.94
C LEU A 37 -7.94 -0.91 9.99
N VAL A 38 -6.73 -0.63 10.50
CA VAL A 38 -5.49 -0.73 9.72
C VAL A 38 -5.24 -2.18 9.28
N ARG A 39 -5.70 -3.16 10.07
CA ARG A 39 -5.61 -4.57 9.69
C ARG A 39 -6.50 -4.92 8.49
N ILE A 40 -7.56 -4.15 8.21
CA ILE A 40 -8.40 -4.34 7.03
C ILE A 40 -7.63 -3.98 5.76
N LEU A 41 -6.82 -2.91 5.80
CA LEU A 41 -5.99 -2.51 4.65
C LEU A 41 -4.96 -3.57 4.27
N ASN A 42 -4.22 -4.05 5.28
CA ASN A 42 -2.98 -4.78 5.05
C ASN A 42 -3.10 -6.29 5.28
N ARG A 43 -4.24 -6.79 5.79
CA ARG A 43 -4.53 -8.22 6.04
C ARG A 43 -3.36 -9.01 6.63
N ALA A 44 -2.82 -8.53 7.76
CA ALA A 44 -1.61 -9.08 8.39
C ALA A 44 -0.37 -9.07 7.46
N GLY A 45 -0.19 -7.98 6.71
CA GLY A 45 0.97 -7.74 5.86
C GLY A 45 2.17 -7.22 6.65
N LEU A 46 3.29 -7.03 5.93
CA LEU A 46 4.59 -6.61 6.48
C LEU A 46 4.54 -5.33 7.34
N THR A 47 3.62 -4.41 7.03
CA THR A 47 3.48 -3.16 7.79
C THR A 47 2.95 -3.41 9.21
N THR A 48 2.13 -4.46 9.39
CA THR A 48 1.46 -4.76 10.67
C THR A 48 2.06 -5.93 11.45
N LEU A 49 2.76 -6.85 10.79
CA LEU A 49 3.42 -7.99 11.45
C LEU A 49 4.65 -7.54 12.24
N ASP A 50 5.01 -8.31 13.27
CA ASP A 50 6.22 -8.12 14.09
C ASP A 50 6.93 -9.48 14.33
N GLY A 51 8.15 -9.42 14.86
CA GLY A 51 8.90 -10.61 15.27
C GLY A 51 9.11 -11.64 14.16
N GLU A 52 8.91 -12.92 14.50
CA GLU A 52 9.15 -14.05 13.58
C GLU A 52 8.22 -14.06 12.37
N ASP A 53 6.94 -13.73 12.54
CA ASP A 53 5.99 -13.67 11.43
C ASP A 53 6.40 -12.61 10.40
N TRP A 54 6.84 -11.43 10.88
CA TRP A 54 7.40 -10.40 10.01
C TRP A 54 8.65 -10.89 9.30
N ALA A 55 9.59 -11.50 10.02
CA ALA A 55 10.84 -12.01 9.46
C ALA A 55 10.58 -13.06 8.36
N ARG A 56 9.63 -13.98 8.61
CA ARG A 56 9.19 -14.99 7.64
C ARG A 56 8.63 -14.35 6.38
N HIS A 57 7.67 -13.43 6.50
CA HIS A 57 7.06 -12.76 5.34
C HIS A 57 8.09 -11.93 4.57
N ARG A 58 9.00 -11.26 5.27
CA ARG A 58 10.04 -10.42 4.65
C ARG A 58 11.01 -11.27 3.86
N ARG A 59 11.39 -12.45 4.38
CA ARG A 59 12.24 -13.41 3.68
C ARG A 59 11.61 -13.92 2.37
N ILE A 60 10.29 -14.15 2.34
CA ILE A 60 9.58 -14.58 1.12
C ILE A 60 9.57 -13.48 0.05
N ILE A 61 9.39 -12.22 0.46
CA ILE A 61 9.20 -11.10 -0.47
C ILE A 61 10.53 -10.50 -0.96
N ASN A 62 11.57 -10.48 -0.13
CA ASN A 62 12.86 -9.84 -0.42
C ASN A 62 13.50 -10.22 -1.78
N PRO A 63 13.46 -11.48 -2.25
CA PRO A 63 14.04 -11.86 -3.54
C PRO A 63 13.46 -11.07 -4.72
N ALA A 64 12.18 -10.65 -4.66
CA ALA A 64 11.55 -9.84 -5.70
C ALA A 64 12.13 -8.42 -5.79
N PHE A 65 12.91 -7.98 -4.79
CA PHE A 65 13.55 -6.66 -4.70
C PHE A 65 15.07 -6.74 -4.83
N HIS A 66 15.63 -7.88 -5.26
CA HIS A 66 17.05 -7.97 -5.59
C HIS A 66 17.36 -7.15 -6.85
N LEU A 67 18.60 -6.65 -6.97
CA LEU A 67 19.02 -5.76 -8.05
C LEU A 67 18.71 -6.32 -9.46
N GLU A 68 18.90 -7.62 -9.65
CA GLU A 68 18.58 -8.30 -10.92
C GLU A 68 17.10 -8.20 -11.26
N ARG A 69 16.21 -8.45 -10.29
CA ARG A 69 14.75 -8.29 -10.44
C ARG A 69 14.34 -6.84 -10.65
N LEU A 70 15.01 -5.90 -9.99
CA LEU A 70 14.75 -4.47 -10.21
C LEU A 70 15.11 -4.03 -11.63
N LYS A 71 16.18 -4.57 -12.22
CA LYS A 71 16.55 -4.30 -13.62
C LYS A 71 15.47 -4.77 -14.60
N GLU A 72 14.84 -5.91 -14.31
CA GLU A 72 13.72 -6.42 -15.11
C GLU A 72 12.47 -5.50 -15.07
N MET A 73 12.34 -4.64 -14.04
CA MET A 73 11.22 -3.69 -13.93
C MET A 73 11.45 -2.38 -14.71
N ILE A 74 12.68 -2.08 -15.13
CA ILE A 74 13.01 -0.82 -15.84
C ILE A 74 12.11 -0.55 -17.05
N PRO A 75 11.81 -1.53 -17.93
CA PRO A 75 10.92 -1.31 -19.06
C PRO A 75 9.51 -0.82 -18.64
N ALA A 76 8.97 -1.35 -17.54
CA ALA A 76 7.68 -0.90 -17.01
C ALA A 76 7.74 0.56 -16.55
N PHE A 77 8.86 0.99 -15.96
CA PHE A 77 9.07 2.38 -15.54
C PHE A 77 9.14 3.31 -16.74
N THR A 78 9.96 2.95 -17.74
CA THR A 78 10.13 3.73 -18.96
C THR A 78 8.82 3.91 -19.72
N VAL A 79 8.01 2.85 -19.85
CA VAL A 79 6.69 2.93 -20.49
C VAL A 79 5.75 3.87 -19.75
N SER A 80 5.70 3.77 -18.41
CA SER A 80 4.82 4.59 -17.59
C SER A 80 5.21 6.08 -17.64
N CYS A 81 6.52 6.37 -17.49
CA CYS A 81 7.05 7.74 -17.59
C CYS A 81 6.86 8.32 -18.99
N GLY A 82 7.12 7.54 -20.03
CA GLY A 82 6.92 7.95 -21.43
C GLY A 82 5.46 8.32 -21.69
N LYS A 83 4.51 7.50 -21.21
CA LYS A 83 3.07 7.80 -21.33
C LYS A 83 2.69 9.11 -20.65
N MET A 84 3.18 9.35 -19.42
CA MET A 84 2.92 10.60 -18.69
C MET A 84 3.46 11.81 -19.47
N ILE A 85 4.67 11.73 -20.01
CA ILE A 85 5.27 12.81 -20.80
C ILE A 85 4.44 13.12 -22.06
N GLU A 86 3.97 12.10 -22.78
CA GLU A 86 3.15 12.31 -23.97
C GLU A 86 1.77 12.91 -23.62
N GLU A 87 1.16 12.48 -22.52
CA GLU A 87 -0.06 13.11 -22.00
C GLU A 87 0.17 14.59 -21.67
N TRP A 88 1.28 14.93 -21.00
CA TRP A 88 1.61 16.31 -20.67
C TRP A 88 1.89 17.17 -21.92
N LYS A 89 2.63 16.64 -22.90
CA LYS A 89 2.85 17.32 -24.18
C LYS A 89 1.52 17.64 -24.86
N SER A 90 0.57 16.70 -24.84
CA SER A 90 -0.76 16.90 -25.45
C SER A 90 -1.54 18.04 -24.78
N MET A 91 -1.42 18.21 -23.47
CA MET A 91 -2.11 19.28 -22.72
C MET A 91 -1.57 20.68 -23.04
N VAL A 92 -0.29 20.79 -23.39
CA VAL A 92 0.39 22.06 -23.69
C VAL A 92 0.04 22.61 -25.09
N THR A 93 -0.49 21.76 -25.98
CA THR A 93 -0.64 22.06 -27.42
C THR A 93 -1.54 23.25 -27.77
N LEU A 94 -2.46 23.68 -26.89
CA LEU A 94 -3.43 24.74 -27.19
C LEU A 94 -2.97 26.16 -26.81
N GLN A 95 -2.14 26.32 -25.78
CA GLN A 95 -1.76 27.63 -25.21
C GLN A 95 -0.25 27.81 -25.02
N GLY A 96 0.56 26.80 -25.35
CA GLY A 96 2.03 26.82 -25.18
C GLY A 96 2.50 26.58 -23.74
N THR A 97 1.59 26.65 -22.76
CA THR A 97 1.82 26.33 -21.35
C THR A 97 0.58 25.66 -20.76
N CYS A 98 0.74 24.82 -19.73
CA CYS A 98 -0.35 24.17 -19.00
C CYS A 98 0.03 24.07 -17.51
N GLU A 99 -0.94 24.30 -16.63
CA GLU A 99 -0.80 24.05 -15.20
C GLU A 99 -1.21 22.60 -14.88
N VAL A 100 -0.42 21.92 -14.07
CA VAL A 100 -0.61 20.50 -13.76
C VAL A 100 -0.55 20.28 -12.25
N ASP A 101 -1.52 19.55 -11.71
CA ASP A 101 -1.49 19.10 -10.32
C ASP A 101 -0.51 17.92 -10.17
N MET A 102 0.70 18.22 -9.71
CA MET A 102 1.75 17.23 -9.50
C MET A 102 1.38 16.13 -8.51
N TRP A 103 0.49 16.39 -7.54
CA TRP A 103 0.07 15.36 -6.59
C TRP A 103 -0.74 14.25 -7.28
N VAL A 104 -1.67 14.65 -8.15
CA VAL A 104 -2.48 13.72 -8.94
C VAL A 104 -1.61 12.95 -9.93
N GLU A 105 -0.70 13.63 -10.62
CA GLU A 105 0.16 12.99 -11.61
C GLU A 105 1.15 12.00 -11.00
N LEU A 106 1.76 12.33 -9.85
CA LEU A 106 2.67 11.40 -9.16
C LEU A 106 1.93 10.16 -8.65
N GLN A 107 0.69 10.32 -8.17
CA GLN A 107 -0.15 9.18 -7.78
C GLN A 107 -0.48 8.30 -9.00
N LYS A 108 -0.85 8.92 -10.12
CA LYS A 108 -1.16 8.21 -11.38
C LYS A 108 0.06 7.45 -11.89
N LEU A 109 1.22 8.10 -11.95
CA LEU A 109 2.48 7.50 -12.38
C LEU A 109 2.88 6.32 -11.48
N THR A 110 2.85 6.52 -10.16
CA THR A 110 3.20 5.47 -9.19
C THR A 110 2.26 4.28 -9.31
N SER A 111 0.95 4.52 -9.46
CA SER A 111 -0.05 3.48 -9.68
C SER A 111 0.22 2.70 -10.98
N ASP A 112 0.51 3.38 -12.11
CA ASP A 112 0.85 2.71 -13.38
C ASP A 112 2.11 1.86 -13.26
N ILE A 113 3.17 2.41 -12.66
CA ILE A 113 4.44 1.73 -12.44
C ILE A 113 4.26 0.46 -11.61
N VAL A 114 3.65 0.58 -10.43
CA VAL A 114 3.46 -0.57 -9.53
C VAL A 114 2.55 -1.60 -10.19
N SER A 115 1.50 -1.16 -10.89
CA SER A 115 0.59 -2.06 -11.58
C SER A 115 1.30 -2.88 -12.65
N ARG A 116 2.11 -2.24 -13.49
CA ARG A 116 2.88 -2.93 -14.54
C ARG A 116 3.97 -3.84 -13.96
N ALA A 117 4.74 -3.34 -12.99
CA ALA A 117 5.87 -4.07 -12.42
C ALA A 117 5.43 -5.27 -11.56
N ALA A 118 4.38 -5.11 -10.75
CA ALA A 118 3.93 -6.16 -9.83
C ALA A 118 2.93 -7.13 -10.45
N PHE A 119 2.05 -6.66 -11.34
CA PHE A 119 0.98 -7.51 -11.89
C PHE A 119 1.24 -7.99 -13.32
N GLY A 120 2.12 -7.34 -14.08
CA GLY A 120 2.51 -7.78 -15.43
C GLY A 120 1.35 -7.72 -16.41
N SER A 121 0.94 -8.87 -16.95
CA SER A 121 -0.21 -8.96 -17.87
C SER A 121 -1.54 -8.52 -17.23
N SER A 122 -1.68 -8.63 -15.90
CA SER A 122 -2.86 -8.20 -15.15
C SER A 122 -2.74 -6.76 -14.60
N TYR A 123 -2.03 -5.87 -15.31
CA TYR A 123 -1.78 -4.51 -14.82
C TYR A 123 -3.05 -3.65 -14.76
N GLU A 124 -4.05 -3.91 -15.60
CA GLU A 124 -5.32 -3.17 -15.58
C GLU A 124 -6.12 -3.49 -14.31
N GLU A 125 -6.17 -4.76 -13.92
CA GLU A 125 -6.73 -5.19 -12.65
C GLU A 125 -5.92 -4.63 -11.48
N GLY A 126 -4.59 -4.59 -11.61
CA GLY A 126 -3.69 -3.95 -10.63
C GLY A 126 -4.04 -2.47 -10.39
N LYS A 127 -4.29 -1.70 -11.46
CA LYS A 127 -4.72 -0.29 -11.35
C LYS A 127 -6.06 -0.16 -10.65
N LYS A 128 -7.04 -0.99 -11.04
CA LYS A 128 -8.36 -0.99 -10.42
C LYS A 128 -8.25 -1.30 -8.92
N MET A 129 -7.37 -2.23 -8.55
CA MET A 129 -7.10 -2.57 -7.17
C MET A 129 -6.51 -1.39 -6.39
N PHE A 130 -5.60 -0.62 -6.99
CA PHE A 130 -5.04 0.58 -6.38
C PHE A 130 -6.11 1.66 -6.12
N GLU A 131 -7.04 1.87 -7.06
CA GLU A 131 -8.16 2.80 -6.87
C GLU A 131 -9.10 2.36 -5.73
N LEU A 132 -9.42 1.06 -5.65
CA LEU A 132 -10.21 0.52 -4.55
C LEU A 132 -9.49 0.66 -3.19
N GLN A 133 -8.16 0.48 -3.17
CA GLN A 133 -7.36 0.72 -1.97
C GLN A 133 -7.35 2.19 -1.56
N LYS A 134 -7.22 3.13 -2.52
CA LYS A 134 -7.31 4.57 -2.28
C LYS A 134 -8.67 4.95 -1.68
N GLU A 135 -9.76 4.38 -2.20
CA GLU A 135 -11.07 4.59 -1.62
C GLU A 135 -11.17 4.01 -0.20
N LEU A 136 -10.63 2.80 0.02
CA LEU A 136 -10.59 2.19 1.35
C LEU A 136 -9.84 3.08 2.34
N ILE A 137 -8.68 3.64 1.95
CA ILE A 137 -7.92 4.61 2.76
C ILE A 137 -8.77 5.84 3.08
N LYS A 138 -9.47 6.44 2.12
CA LYS A 138 -10.37 7.59 2.38
C LYS A 138 -11.45 7.27 3.41
N THR A 139 -12.03 6.07 3.35
CA THR A 139 -13.00 5.66 4.37
C THR A 139 -12.35 5.57 5.75
N LEU A 140 -11.05 5.32 5.85
CA LEU A 140 -10.31 5.22 7.11
C LEU A 140 -9.77 6.57 7.59
N GLU A 141 -9.42 7.48 6.68
CA GLU A 141 -9.03 8.87 6.98
C GLU A 141 -10.20 9.68 7.54
N ALA A 142 -11.43 9.39 7.11
CA ALA A 142 -12.63 9.89 7.78
C ALA A 142 -12.75 9.46 9.25
N MET A 143 -11.84 8.59 9.73
CA MET A 143 -11.66 8.16 11.12
C MET A 143 -10.27 8.51 11.68
N GLN A 144 -9.67 9.65 11.30
CA GLN A 144 -8.56 10.24 12.07
C GLN A 144 -8.93 10.51 13.57
N SER A 145 -10.16 10.26 13.98
CA SER A 145 -10.60 10.12 15.38
C SER A 145 -10.12 8.81 16.01
N LEU A 146 -9.77 8.87 17.30
CA LEU A 146 -9.53 7.73 18.20
C LEU A 146 -10.53 6.58 17.93
N TYR A 147 -10.02 5.40 17.59
CA TYR A 147 -10.87 4.23 17.38
C TYR A 147 -11.56 3.83 18.68
N ILE A 148 -12.89 3.93 18.73
CA ILE A 148 -13.69 3.40 19.84
C ILE A 148 -13.94 1.91 19.58
N PRO A 149 -13.54 1.01 20.52
CA PRO A 149 -13.83 -0.41 20.42
C PRO A 149 -15.31 -0.69 20.13
N GLY A 150 -15.59 -1.58 19.17
CA GLY A 150 -16.96 -1.97 18.81
C GLY A 150 -17.58 -1.18 17.65
N LEU A 151 -17.17 0.08 17.40
CA LEU A 151 -17.75 0.90 16.32
C LEU A 151 -17.62 0.28 14.92
N ARG A 152 -16.63 -0.59 14.69
CA ARG A 152 -16.46 -1.29 13.41
C ARG A 152 -17.62 -2.23 13.06
N PHE A 153 -18.40 -2.67 14.05
CA PHE A 153 -19.51 -3.61 13.88
C PHE A 153 -20.87 -2.91 13.75
N VAL A 154 -20.94 -1.61 14.04
CA VAL A 154 -22.16 -0.82 13.88
C VAL A 154 -22.49 -0.69 12.39
N PRO A 155 -23.75 -0.84 11.97
CA PRO A 155 -24.15 -0.79 10.55
C PRO A 155 -24.15 0.66 10.00
N THR A 156 -22.98 1.28 9.94
CA THR A 156 -22.79 2.61 9.33
C THR A 156 -22.52 2.46 7.82
N LYS A 157 -22.90 3.48 7.03
CA LYS A 157 -22.60 3.53 5.58
C LYS A 157 -21.11 3.24 5.29
N ASN A 158 -20.22 3.81 6.10
CA ASN A 158 -18.78 3.61 5.96
C ASN A 158 -18.33 2.17 6.31
N ASN A 159 -18.88 1.55 7.36
CA ASN A 159 -18.57 0.15 7.68
C ASN A 159 -19.05 -0.80 6.58
N HIS A 160 -20.25 -0.59 6.03
CA HIS A 160 -20.74 -1.33 4.87
C HIS A 160 -19.84 -1.13 3.65
N ARG A 161 -19.43 0.12 3.37
CA ARG A 161 -18.53 0.42 2.24
C ARG A 161 -17.17 -0.25 2.41
N ARG A 162 -16.57 -0.18 3.60
CA ARG A 162 -15.30 -0.88 3.92
C ARG A 162 -15.40 -2.38 3.72
N LYS A 163 -16.48 -3.01 4.21
CA LYS A 163 -16.70 -4.45 4.03
C LYS A 163 -16.81 -4.82 2.54
N LYS A 164 -17.56 -4.03 1.76
CA LYS A 164 -17.69 -4.24 0.30
C LYS A 164 -16.35 -4.09 -0.42
N LEU A 165 -15.58 -3.03 -0.12
CA LEU A 165 -14.26 -2.79 -0.71
C LEU A 165 -13.28 -3.90 -0.35
N ASP A 166 -13.25 -4.35 0.91
CA ASP A 166 -12.40 -5.45 1.35
C ASP A 166 -12.74 -6.76 0.60
N GLN A 167 -14.03 -7.07 0.44
CA GLN A 167 -14.48 -8.23 -0.33
C GLN A 167 -14.05 -8.13 -1.80
N GLU A 168 -14.27 -6.98 -2.44
CA GLU A 168 -13.93 -6.76 -3.85
C GLU A 168 -12.42 -6.87 -4.11
N ILE A 169 -11.60 -6.23 -3.27
CA ILE A 169 -10.13 -6.33 -3.35
C ILE A 169 -9.68 -7.78 -3.12
N THR A 170 -10.29 -8.50 -2.18
CA THR A 170 -9.94 -9.91 -1.90
C THR A 170 -10.23 -10.79 -3.10
N SER A 171 -11.43 -10.67 -3.68
CA SER A 171 -11.82 -11.47 -4.83
C SER A 171 -10.95 -11.19 -6.05
N MET A 172 -10.62 -9.93 -6.30
CA MET A 172 -9.75 -9.55 -7.41
C MET A 172 -8.35 -10.15 -7.27
N LEU A 173 -7.75 -10.07 -6.08
CA LEU A 173 -6.44 -10.70 -5.81
C LEU A 173 -6.49 -12.22 -5.99
N LYS A 174 -7.52 -12.89 -5.49
CA LYS A 174 -7.70 -14.34 -5.65
C LYS A 174 -7.80 -14.72 -7.12
N ASN A 175 -8.61 -14.00 -7.90
CA ASN A 175 -8.76 -14.25 -9.33
C ASN A 175 -7.41 -14.09 -10.08
N ILE A 176 -6.62 -13.07 -9.77
CA ILE A 176 -5.29 -12.90 -10.36
C ILE A 176 -4.37 -14.07 -10.02
N ILE A 177 -4.37 -14.52 -8.75
CA ILE A 177 -3.54 -15.64 -8.31
C ILE A 177 -3.98 -16.94 -9.00
N GLU A 178 -5.29 -17.22 -9.04
CA GLU A 178 -5.86 -18.41 -9.69
C GLU A 178 -5.54 -18.44 -11.19
N ASN A 179 -5.70 -17.32 -11.89
CA ASN A 179 -5.36 -17.20 -13.30
C ASN A 179 -3.87 -17.50 -13.54
N LYS A 180 -2.97 -16.93 -12.72
CA LYS A 180 -1.53 -17.20 -12.83
C LYS A 180 -1.18 -18.66 -12.55
N MET A 181 -1.77 -19.27 -11.52
CA MET A 181 -1.55 -20.69 -11.22
C MET A 181 -2.03 -21.62 -12.33
N ASN A 182 -3.12 -21.28 -13.02
CA ASN A 182 -3.64 -22.08 -14.13
C ASN A 182 -2.71 -22.02 -15.34
N VAL A 183 -2.19 -20.84 -15.68
CA VAL A 183 -1.23 -20.67 -16.79
C VAL A 183 0.05 -21.47 -16.54
N THR A 184 0.59 -21.42 -15.32
CA THR A 184 1.81 -22.17 -14.95
C THR A 184 1.59 -23.70 -14.90
N ARG A 185 0.35 -24.19 -14.84
CA ARG A 185 0.04 -25.63 -14.88
C ARG A 185 -0.12 -26.18 -16.30
N THR A 186 -0.34 -25.30 -17.27
CA THR A 186 -0.49 -25.66 -18.69
C THR A 186 0.82 -25.58 -19.48
N GLU A 187 1.89 -25.08 -18.85
CA GLU A 187 3.27 -25.08 -19.35
C GLU A 187 4.09 -26.22 -18.71
#